data_AF-A0A544YXS9-F1
#
_entry.id   AF-A0A544YXS9-F1
#
_cell.length_a   1.000
_cell.length_b   1.000
_cell.length_c   1.000
_cell.angle_alpha   90.00
_cell.angle_beta   90.00
_cell.angle_gamma   90.00
#
_symmetry.space_group_name_H-M   'P 1'
#
loop_
_entity.id
_entity.type
_entity.pdbx_description
1 polymer ?
#
loop_
_entity_poly.entity_id
_entity_poly.type
_entity_poly.pdbx_seq_one_letter_code
_entity_poly.pdbx_strand_id
1 'polypeptide(L)'
;MSDLEPVDLKLLAGLAAKIDPLMQDVLVSGDVEQIRGFVLEAAWNCMERPYFEHLWGVGGLYRAWMEIDDILDGWPVDYGADTDALVMREFRLVAREWLDMPRTETGFRDYVHRWERRVAEDTWPAPGGAHWRQRLASSGDRDDSRQP
;
A
#
# COMPACT_ATOMS: atom_id res chain seq x y z
N MET A 1 -7.61 -2.17 25.09
CA MET A 1 -7.06 -3.02 24.02
C MET A 1 -8.25 -3.59 23.29
N SER A 2 -8.46 -3.22 22.01
CA SER A 2 -9.52 -3.84 21.21
C SER A 2 -9.05 -5.25 20.88
N ASP A 3 -9.81 -6.26 21.26
CA ASP A 3 -9.59 -7.63 20.80
C ASP A 3 -9.76 -7.61 19.28
N LEU A 4 -8.64 -7.73 18.56
CA LEU A 4 -8.66 -7.75 17.11
C LEU A 4 -9.31 -9.07 16.66
N GLU A 5 -10.27 -9.00 15.75
CA GLU A 5 -10.96 -10.20 15.23
C GLU A 5 -9.96 -11.22 14.68
N PRO A 6 -10.09 -12.52 14.97
CA PRO A 6 -9.18 -13.56 14.50
C PRO A 6 -9.03 -13.57 12.98
N VAL A 7 -7.82 -13.83 12.48
CA VAL A 7 -7.57 -13.97 11.04
C VAL A 7 -8.07 -15.34 10.56
N ASP A 8 -8.94 -15.37 9.55
CA ASP A 8 -9.32 -16.62 8.89
C ASP A 8 -8.14 -17.18 8.08
N LEU A 9 -7.46 -18.19 8.63
CA LEU A 9 -6.28 -18.80 8.02
C LEU A 9 -6.57 -19.51 6.69
N LYS A 10 -7.80 -19.98 6.48
CA LYS A 10 -8.18 -20.62 5.21
C LYS A 10 -8.31 -19.56 4.12
N LEU A 11 -8.92 -18.42 4.44
CA LEU A 11 -8.97 -17.28 3.53
C LEU A 11 -7.59 -16.70 3.27
N LEU A 12 -6.75 -16.57 4.29
CA LEU A 12 -5.36 -16.14 4.12
C LEU A 12 -4.58 -17.05 3.18
N ALA A 13 -4.70 -18.38 3.33
CA ALA A 13 -4.05 -19.33 2.43
C ALA A 13 -4.55 -19.19 0.99
N GLY A 14 -5.85 -18.95 0.78
CA GLY A 14 -6.43 -18.69 -0.54
C GLY A 14 -5.93 -17.39 -1.18
N LEU A 15 -5.83 -16.32 -0.38
CA LEU A 15 -5.27 -15.05 -0.83
C LEU A 15 -3.78 -15.19 -1.17
N ALA A 16 -3.00 -15.85 -0.31
CA ALA A 16 -1.58 -16.12 -0.56
C ALA A 16 -1.35 -16.92 -1.84
N ALA A 17 -2.18 -17.93 -2.13
CA ALA A 17 -2.07 -18.68 -3.38
C ALA A 17 -2.27 -17.82 -4.64
N LYS A 18 -3.02 -16.71 -4.55
CA LYS A 18 -3.21 -15.73 -5.63
C LYS A 18 -2.05 -14.74 -5.71
N ILE A 19 -1.57 -14.26 -4.56
CA ILE A 19 -0.58 -13.16 -4.50
C ILE A 19 0.86 -13.66 -4.60
N ASP A 20 1.19 -14.84 -4.06
CA ASP A 20 2.58 -15.35 -4.03
C ASP A 20 3.23 -15.41 -5.43
N PRO A 21 2.57 -15.90 -6.49
CA PRO A 21 3.15 -15.90 -7.84
C PRO A 21 3.41 -14.47 -8.35
N LEU A 22 2.48 -13.54 -8.13
CA LEU A 22 2.63 -12.14 -8.54
C LEU A 22 3.82 -11.49 -7.83
N MET A 23 4.00 -11.76 -6.54
CA MET A 23 5.14 -11.24 -5.78
C MET A 23 6.46 -11.86 -6.24
N GLN A 24 6.47 -13.12 -6.67
CA GLN A 24 7.66 -13.72 -7.30
C GLN A 24 7.98 -13.01 -8.63
N ASP A 25 6.96 -12.74 -9.45
CA ASP A 25 7.11 -12.04 -10.72
C ASP A 25 7.61 -10.60 -10.55
N VAL A 26 7.15 -9.89 -9.52
CA VAL A 26 7.68 -8.57 -9.11
C VAL A 26 9.18 -8.62 -8.84
N LEU A 27 9.68 -9.69 -8.19
CA LEU A 27 11.10 -9.79 -7.83
C LEU A 27 12.01 -10.08 -9.03
N VAL A 28 11.52 -10.76 -10.05
CA VAL A 28 12.32 -11.12 -11.23
C VAL A 28 12.17 -10.12 -12.38
N SER A 29 11.11 -9.32 -12.39
CA SER A 29 10.91 -8.30 -13.40
C SER A 29 11.92 -7.14 -13.28
N GLY A 30 12.34 -6.65 -14.45
CA GLY A 30 13.23 -5.50 -14.60
C GLY A 30 12.53 -4.21 -15.05
N ASP A 31 11.23 -4.27 -15.33
CA ASP A 31 10.45 -3.18 -15.90
C ASP A 31 9.40 -2.65 -14.90
N VAL A 32 9.31 -1.32 -14.76
CA VAL A 32 8.45 -0.69 -13.75
C VAL A 32 6.97 -0.90 -14.05
N GLU A 33 6.54 -0.82 -15.31
CA GLU A 33 5.14 -1.00 -15.71
C GLU A 33 4.71 -2.47 -15.56
N GLN A 34 5.61 -3.41 -15.85
CA GLN A 34 5.35 -4.82 -15.61
C GLN A 34 5.22 -5.11 -14.11
N ILE A 35 6.12 -4.57 -13.28
CA ILE A 35 6.03 -4.69 -11.82
C ILE A 35 4.73 -4.07 -11.30
N ARG A 36 4.39 -2.87 -11.79
CA ARG A 36 3.14 -2.15 -11.48
C ARG A 36 1.94 -3.05 -11.73
N GLY A 37 1.87 -3.67 -12.91
CA GLY A 37 0.79 -4.59 -13.27
C GLY A 37 0.60 -5.73 -12.26
N PHE A 38 1.68 -6.38 -11.83
CA PHE A 38 1.60 -7.45 -10.83
C PHE A 38 1.14 -6.97 -9.46
N VAL A 39 1.60 -5.79 -9.01
CA VAL A 39 1.18 -5.24 -7.72
C VAL A 39 -0.26 -4.77 -7.75
N LEU A 40 -0.70 -4.16 -8.86
CA LEU A 40 -2.11 -3.78 -9.06
C LEU A 40 -3.02 -5.01 -9.04
N GLU A 41 -2.63 -6.09 -9.73
CA GLU A 41 -3.37 -7.34 -9.70
C GLU A 41 -3.42 -7.91 -8.28
N ALA A 42 -2.31 -7.90 -7.54
CA ALA A 42 -2.27 -8.37 -6.16
C ALA A 42 -3.17 -7.51 -5.25
N ALA A 43 -3.15 -6.18 -5.41
CA ALA A 43 -4.02 -5.27 -4.69
C ALA A 43 -5.50 -5.59 -5.01
N TRP A 44 -5.84 -5.87 -6.26
CA TRP A 44 -7.22 -6.15 -6.65
C TRP A 44 -7.72 -7.46 -6.06
N ASN A 45 -6.83 -8.46 -5.93
CA ASN A 45 -7.14 -9.70 -5.21
C ASN A 45 -7.49 -9.44 -3.73
N CYS A 46 -6.94 -8.41 -3.08
CA CYS A 46 -7.33 -8.02 -1.71
C CYS A 46 -8.77 -7.49 -1.64
N MET A 47 -9.30 -6.92 -2.73
CA MET A 47 -10.67 -6.38 -2.83
C MET A 47 -11.71 -7.43 -3.23
N GLU A 48 -11.28 -8.61 -3.69
CA GLU A 48 -12.19 -9.68 -4.05
C GLU A 48 -12.91 -10.24 -2.80
N ARG A 49 -14.20 -10.60 -2.98
CA ARG A 49 -14.90 -11.43 -2.01
C ARG A 49 -14.36 -12.87 -2.09
N PRO A 50 -14.20 -13.58 -0.96
CA PRO A 50 -14.57 -13.19 0.42
C PRO A 50 -13.50 -12.37 1.17
N TYR A 51 -12.32 -12.14 0.59
CA TYR A 51 -11.16 -11.59 1.31
C TYR A 51 -11.45 -10.21 1.89
N PHE A 52 -11.95 -9.27 1.08
CA PHE A 52 -12.22 -7.90 1.53
C PHE A 52 -13.18 -7.82 2.73
N GLU A 53 -14.14 -8.74 2.79
CA GLU A 53 -15.22 -8.71 3.80
C GLU A 53 -14.85 -9.46 5.07
N HIS A 54 -13.95 -10.44 4.99
CA HIS A 54 -13.75 -11.42 6.04
C HIS A 54 -12.29 -11.58 6.48
N LEU A 55 -11.33 -11.03 5.73
CA LEU A 55 -9.92 -11.07 6.10
C LEU A 55 -9.50 -9.70 6.63
N TRP A 56 -9.28 -9.64 7.95
CA TRP A 56 -8.89 -8.39 8.62
C TRP A 56 -7.67 -7.73 7.96
N GLY A 57 -7.68 -6.41 7.80
CA GLY A 57 -6.50 -5.65 7.35
C GLY A 57 -6.23 -5.65 5.84
N VAL A 58 -6.89 -6.47 5.02
CA VAL A 58 -6.64 -6.51 3.57
C VAL A 58 -7.01 -5.21 2.85
N GLY A 59 -8.03 -4.49 3.29
CA GLY A 59 -8.35 -3.16 2.76
C GLY A 59 -7.26 -2.13 3.08
N GLY A 60 -6.59 -2.27 4.23
CA GLY A 60 -5.42 -1.47 4.58
C GLY A 60 -4.22 -1.79 3.69
N LEU A 61 -4.00 -3.07 3.37
CA LEU A 61 -2.96 -3.49 2.43
C LEU A 61 -3.21 -2.99 1.00
N TYR A 62 -4.43 -3.14 0.51
CA TYR A 62 -4.85 -2.54 -0.76
C TYR A 62 -4.45 -1.07 -0.82
N ARG A 63 -4.85 -0.30 0.20
CA ARG A 63 -4.54 1.14 0.26
C ARG A 63 -3.03 1.38 0.26
N ALA A 64 -2.28 0.68 1.11
CA ALA A 64 -0.84 0.88 1.22
C ALA A 64 -0.09 0.60 -0.09
N TRP A 65 -0.49 -0.43 -0.84
CA TRP A 65 0.12 -0.75 -2.13
C TRP A 65 -0.28 0.24 -3.22
N MET A 66 -1.54 0.73 -3.20
CA MET A 66 -1.99 1.78 -4.12
C MET A 66 -1.31 3.13 -3.85
N GLU A 67 -1.00 3.45 -2.60
CA GLU A 67 -0.23 4.67 -2.32
C GLU A 67 1.20 4.62 -2.90
N ILE A 68 1.77 3.43 -3.12
CA ILE A 68 3.04 3.28 -3.86
C ILE A 68 2.80 3.45 -5.37
N ASP A 69 1.70 2.91 -5.89
CA ASP A 69 1.32 3.07 -7.30
C ASP A 69 1.14 4.55 -7.67
N ASP A 70 0.47 5.30 -6.80
CA ASP A 70 0.19 6.73 -6.98
C ASP A 70 1.47 7.57 -7.14
N ILE A 71 2.64 7.08 -6.68
CA ILE A 71 3.94 7.76 -6.85
C ILE A 71 4.30 7.87 -8.34
N LEU A 72 3.91 6.88 -9.17
CA LEU A 72 4.12 6.94 -10.63
C LEU A 72 3.34 8.10 -11.25
N ASP A 73 2.21 8.48 -10.66
CA ASP A 73 1.37 9.59 -11.10
C ASP A 73 1.76 10.93 -10.44
N GLY A 74 2.90 10.96 -9.73
CA GLY A 74 3.42 12.14 -9.05
C GLY A 74 2.71 12.46 -7.72
N TRP A 75 2.03 11.48 -7.12
CA TRP A 75 1.36 11.62 -5.83
C TRP A 75 1.99 10.73 -4.75
N PRO A 76 2.17 11.20 -3.50
CA PRO A 76 1.87 12.54 -3.01
C PRO A 76 2.87 13.61 -3.47
N VAL A 77 3.98 13.19 -4.09
CA VAL A 77 5.04 14.08 -4.58
C VAL A 77 5.61 13.52 -5.88
N ASP A 78 5.99 14.43 -6.78
CA ASP A 78 6.75 14.13 -7.99
C ASP A 78 8.24 13.98 -7.64
N TYR A 79 8.78 12.77 -7.84
CA TYR A 79 10.20 12.45 -7.62
C TYR A 79 11.05 12.66 -8.88
N GLY A 80 10.45 13.16 -9.96
CA GLY A 80 11.12 13.45 -11.22
C GLY A 80 11.77 12.20 -11.82
N ALA A 81 13.05 12.32 -12.19
CA ALA A 81 13.80 11.25 -12.84
C ALA A 81 14.03 10.00 -11.96
N ASP A 82 13.84 10.11 -10.64
CA ASP A 82 14.06 9.01 -9.69
C ASP A 82 12.77 8.21 -9.38
N THR A 83 11.62 8.62 -9.92
CA THR A 83 10.30 8.04 -9.64
C THR A 83 10.27 6.53 -9.88
N ASP A 84 10.68 6.06 -11.06
CA ASP A 84 10.65 4.63 -11.39
C ASP A 84 11.54 3.81 -10.46
N ALA A 85 12.77 4.30 -10.20
CA ALA A 85 13.72 3.61 -9.33
C ALA A 85 13.21 3.51 -7.89
N LEU A 86 12.54 4.56 -7.40
CA LEU A 86 11.87 4.58 -6.12
C LEU A 86 10.74 3.55 -6.06
N VAL A 87 9.81 3.61 -7.02
CA VAL A 87 8.64 2.73 -7.06
C VAL A 87 9.04 1.27 -7.18
N MET A 88 9.98 0.94 -8.07
CA MET A 88 10.52 -0.41 -8.19
C MET A 88 11.16 -0.90 -6.89
N ARG A 89 11.81 -0.03 -6.12
CA ARG A 89 12.38 -0.40 -4.81
C ARG A 89 11.27 -0.75 -3.82
N GLU A 90 10.24 0.09 -3.74
CA GLU A 90 9.12 -0.10 -2.80
C GLU A 90 8.26 -1.33 -3.17
N PHE A 91 7.95 -1.54 -4.44
CA PHE A 91 7.25 -2.75 -4.89
C PHE A 91 8.05 -4.02 -4.63
N ARG A 92 9.38 -3.99 -4.80
CA ARG A 92 10.23 -5.13 -4.41
C ARG A 92 10.27 -5.34 -2.90
N LEU A 93 10.14 -4.29 -2.10
CA LEU A 93 10.01 -4.39 -0.65
C LEU A 93 8.68 -5.06 -0.27
N VAL A 94 7.57 -4.62 -0.88
CA VAL A 94 6.25 -5.25 -0.74
C VAL A 94 6.34 -6.75 -1.00
N ALA A 95 6.93 -7.13 -2.14
CA ALA A 95 7.04 -8.53 -2.56
C ALA A 95 7.93 -9.36 -1.63
N ARG A 96 9.10 -8.85 -1.23
CA ARG A 96 9.99 -9.57 -0.28
C ARG A 96 9.32 -9.77 1.06
N GLU A 97 8.79 -8.70 1.66
CA GLU A 97 8.15 -8.81 2.96
C GLU A 97 6.91 -9.70 2.93
N TRP A 98 6.14 -9.67 1.84
CA TRP A 98 5.00 -10.58 1.66
C TRP A 98 5.47 -12.05 1.61
N LEU A 99 6.49 -12.36 0.82
CA LEU A 99 6.98 -13.73 0.65
C LEU A 99 7.71 -14.26 1.91
N ASP A 100 8.39 -13.39 2.66
CA ASP A 100 9.11 -13.74 3.89
C ASP A 100 8.20 -13.86 5.11
N MET A 101 7.00 -13.28 5.06
CA MET A 101 6.04 -13.30 6.16
C MET A 101 5.60 -14.73 6.53
N PRO A 102 5.66 -15.13 7.82
CA PRO A 102 5.08 -16.40 8.25
C PRO A 102 3.58 -16.47 7.92
N ARG A 103 3.13 -17.56 7.27
CA ARG A 103 1.71 -17.82 6.92
C ARG A 103 0.87 -18.20 8.15
N THR A 104 0.85 -17.31 9.13
CA THR A 104 0.17 -17.44 10.43
C THR A 104 -0.62 -16.16 10.71
N GLU A 105 -1.56 -16.22 11.65
CA GLU A 105 -2.33 -15.05 12.05
C GLU A 105 -1.42 -13.89 12.50
N THR A 106 -0.47 -14.16 13.39
CA THR A 106 0.47 -13.15 13.88
C THR A 106 1.33 -12.59 12.76
N GLY A 107 1.88 -13.45 11.89
CA GLY A 107 2.68 -13.00 10.75
C GLY A 107 1.91 -12.06 9.83
N PHE A 108 0.66 -12.39 9.52
CA PHE A 108 -0.20 -11.54 8.70
C PHE A 108 -0.54 -10.22 9.37
N ARG A 109 -0.91 -10.23 10.65
CA ARG A 109 -1.17 -9.01 11.41
C ARG A 109 0.05 -8.09 11.45
N ASP A 110 1.22 -8.66 11.72
CA ASP A 110 2.47 -7.90 11.79
C ASP A 110 2.81 -7.27 10.45
N TYR A 111 2.60 -7.99 9.34
CA TYR A 111 2.79 -7.45 8.00
C TYR A 111 1.83 -6.28 7.71
N VAL A 112 0.53 -6.46 7.93
CA VAL A 112 -0.48 -5.39 7.76
C VAL A 112 -0.10 -4.17 8.58
N HIS A 113 0.17 -4.35 9.87
CA HIS A 113 0.51 -3.26 10.77
C HIS A 113 1.78 -2.51 10.38
N ARG A 114 2.80 -3.20 9.82
CA ARG A 114 3.99 -2.51 9.30
C ARG A 114 3.64 -1.58 8.16
N TRP A 115 2.83 -2.02 7.19
CA TRP A 115 2.43 -1.20 6.05
C TRP A 115 1.48 -0.06 6.43
N GLU A 116 0.51 -0.31 7.31
CA GLU A 116 -0.35 0.74 7.86
C GLU A 116 0.46 1.83 8.59
N ARG A 117 1.47 1.42 9.37
CA ARG A 117 2.38 2.34 10.04
C ARG A 117 3.26 3.09 9.06
N ARG A 118 3.82 2.41 8.04
CA ARG A 118 4.66 3.03 7.01
C ARG A 118 3.95 4.19 6.32
N VAL A 119 2.69 3.96 5.97
CA VAL A 119 1.76 4.95 5.40
C VAL A 119 1.44 6.06 6.41
N ALA A 120 1.05 5.71 7.64
CA ALA A 120 0.66 6.70 8.65
C ALA A 120 1.81 7.63 9.08
N GLU A 121 3.03 7.11 9.10
CA GLU A 121 4.25 7.84 9.47
C GLU A 121 4.91 8.56 8.29
N ASP A 122 4.35 8.42 7.07
CA ASP A 122 4.90 9.01 5.83
C ASP A 122 6.39 8.70 5.66
N THR A 123 6.77 7.44 5.92
CA THR A 123 8.17 7.00 5.89
C THR A 123 8.70 6.77 4.47
N TRP A 124 7.98 7.27 3.47
CA TRP A 124 8.45 7.37 2.10
C TRP A 124 9.75 8.20 2.08
N PRO A 125 10.75 7.82 1.26
CA PRO A 125 11.98 8.59 1.22
C PRO A 125 11.66 10.03 0.84
N ALA A 126 12.20 10.98 1.60
CA ALA A 126 11.86 12.38 1.42
C ALA A 126 12.19 12.88 0.00
N PRO A 127 11.20 13.35 -0.78
CA PRO A 127 11.45 14.13 -1.98
C PRO A 127 11.78 15.55 -1.53
N GLY A 128 12.99 15.81 -1.06
CA GLY A 128 13.39 17.17 -0.69
C GLY A 128 12.51 17.89 0.36
N GLY A 129 11.66 17.17 1.11
CA GLY A 129 10.90 17.68 2.25
C GLY A 129 9.59 18.43 1.91
N ALA A 130 8.50 17.90 2.48
CA ALA A 130 7.23 18.59 2.81
C ALA A 130 6.18 18.81 1.71
N HIS A 131 5.23 17.88 1.55
CA HIS A 131 3.92 18.21 0.94
C HIS A 131 2.68 17.58 1.58
N TRP A 132 2.77 16.80 2.67
CA TRP A 132 1.55 16.22 3.26
C TRP A 132 0.75 17.18 4.17
N ARG A 133 1.38 18.19 4.81
CA ARG A 133 0.69 19.00 5.84
C ARG A 133 -0.45 19.89 5.33
N GLN A 134 -0.68 20.00 4.02
CA GLN A 134 -1.76 20.86 3.50
C GLN A 134 -3.12 20.17 3.39
N ARG A 135 -3.22 18.83 3.45
CA ARG A 135 -4.52 18.16 3.26
C ARG A 135 -5.40 18.09 4.51
N LEU A 136 -4.88 18.43 5.69
CA LEU A 136 -5.66 18.54 6.94
C LEU A 136 -5.93 19.99 7.37
N ALA A 137 -5.39 20.99 6.67
CA ALA A 137 -5.50 22.41 7.02
C ALA A 137 -6.41 23.24 6.09
N SER A 138 -7.18 22.63 5.19
CA SER A 138 -8.29 23.33 4.52
C SER A 138 -9.56 23.25 5.37
N SER A 139 -9.48 23.82 6.57
CA SER A 139 -10.65 24.26 7.32
C SER A 139 -10.88 25.73 6.96
N GLY A 140 -11.90 25.99 6.14
CA GLY A 140 -12.64 27.24 6.09
C GLY A 140 -11.88 28.51 5.74
N ASP A 141 -11.99 28.92 4.47
CA ASP A 141 -12.16 30.34 4.15
C ASP A 141 -13.40 30.48 3.26
N ARG A 142 -14.55 30.68 3.90
CA ARG A 142 -15.64 31.42 3.28
C ARG A 142 -15.23 32.89 3.34
N ASP A 143 -14.56 33.35 2.29
CA ASP A 143 -14.44 34.80 2.07
C ASP A 143 -15.76 35.26 1.43
N ASP A 144 -16.70 35.64 2.29
CA ASP A 144 -17.97 36.25 1.93
C ASP A 144 -17.65 37.63 1.35
N SER A 145 -17.54 37.69 0.03
CA SER A 145 -17.38 38.93 -0.71
C SER A 145 -18.61 39.82 -0.50
N ARG A 146 -18.54 40.77 0.43
CA ARG A 146 -19.37 41.99 0.42
C ARG A 146 -18.61 43.21 0.95
N GLN A 147 -18.23 44.05 0.01
CA GLN A 147 -18.21 45.51 0.15
C GLN A 147 -19.03 46.10 -1.02
N PRO A 148 -19.57 47.32 -0.92
CA PRO A 148 -19.23 48.39 0.02
C PRO A 148 -20.26 48.68 1.12
#